data_AF-A0A842VZU9-F1
#
_entry.id   AF-A0A842VZU9-F1
#
_cell.length_a   1.000
_cell.length_b   1.000
_cell.length_c   1.000
_cell.angle_alpha   90.00
_cell.angle_beta   90.00
_cell.angle_gamma   90.00
#
_symmetry.space_group_name_H-M   'P 1'
#
loop_
_entity.id
_entity.type
_entity.pdbx_description
1 polymer ?
#
loop_
_entity_poly.entity_id
_entity_poly.type
_entity_poly.pdbx_seq_one_letter_code
_entity_poly.pdbx_strand_id
1 'polypeptide(L)'
;MQGKKIRLSKIMDKDKRAMLVAADHGLMLGPIKGVINLEETLKKIIYGGVDGILISPGQAQHISHLFHGREAPAMLLRGDYTSGFRSLTYTLPNEQIHEFKIMSPKDALALGADAMVVYYLLGRPEDPLNDEATNIEIIAKMAEESEKCGLPFFIEPMPFGPRVTGSNYIDLLRIGIRVSEEIGADAIKIPYSGDIDSFRKIVDSVNIPIFILGGAKSKTYREACEMVEDALTAGANGTVFGRQILQAPDPQKLAGYLMKIIHKGIKCKDIFAEKIKSPSRLEINLDKCTGCNICSIACSMAHSGMNDPNYYAIHVEHSFPKKLRPQVCIQCGKCIEICPNSAIKIDPTDHHLMINPELCDLCGNSEDASKFKCVLTCPKKVIKPPLGVKKNQYYNNRIPLICDFCGGCPECIEWCPNEAIDIKESRFNNG
;
A
#
# COMPACT_ATOMS: atom_id res chain seq x y z
N MET A 1 -24.06 14.77 13.37
CA MET A 1 -24.46 16.19 13.09
C MET A 1 -24.03 16.69 11.70
N GLN A 2 -24.66 17.74 11.12
CA GLN A 2 -24.27 18.31 9.81
C GLN A 2 -22.84 18.90 9.79
N GLY A 3 -22.39 19.55 10.86
CA GLY A 3 -21.06 20.17 10.92
C GLY A 3 -19.91 19.18 10.73
N LYS A 4 -19.98 18.02 11.39
CA LYS A 4 -19.01 16.93 11.20
C LYS A 4 -18.96 16.44 9.76
N LYS A 5 -20.13 16.24 9.13
CA LYS A 5 -20.20 15.79 7.71
C LYS A 5 -19.53 16.78 6.75
N ILE A 6 -19.73 18.09 6.95
CA ILE A 6 -19.11 19.13 6.12
C ILE A 6 -17.58 19.14 6.29
N ARG A 7 -17.09 19.01 7.53
CA ARG A 7 -15.64 18.96 7.79
C ARG A 7 -15.00 17.67 7.26
N LEU A 8 -15.64 16.52 7.48
CA LEU A 8 -15.20 15.25 6.90
C LEU A 8 -15.13 15.31 5.37
N SER A 9 -16.05 16.00 4.70
CA SER A 9 -15.98 16.16 3.23
C SER A 9 -14.84 17.04 2.72
N LYS A 10 -14.12 17.74 3.61
CA LYS A 10 -12.86 18.41 3.25
C LYS A 10 -11.65 17.49 3.41
N ILE A 11 -11.77 16.47 4.25
CA ILE A 11 -10.72 15.49 4.52
C ILE A 11 -10.81 14.36 3.51
N MET A 12 -12.03 13.87 3.24
CA MET A 12 -12.31 12.77 2.33
C MET A 12 -12.99 13.29 1.07
N ASP A 13 -12.44 12.94 -0.10
CA ASP A 13 -13.02 13.31 -1.39
C ASP A 13 -14.26 12.46 -1.72
N LYS A 14 -14.87 12.67 -2.89
CA LYS A 14 -16.09 12.00 -3.37
C LYS A 14 -15.96 10.47 -3.43
N ASP A 15 -14.74 9.97 -3.61
CA ASP A 15 -14.41 8.55 -3.57
C ASP A 15 -14.38 7.98 -2.14
N LYS A 16 -14.64 8.82 -1.12
CA LYS A 16 -14.58 8.51 0.30
C LYS A 16 -13.17 8.08 0.74
N ARG A 17 -12.14 8.61 0.10
CA ARG A 17 -10.74 8.33 0.44
C ARG A 17 -9.98 9.60 0.78
N ALA A 18 -8.86 9.44 1.47
CA ALA A 18 -7.93 10.52 1.77
C ALA A 18 -6.50 10.02 1.97
N MET A 19 -5.54 10.82 1.52
CA MET A 19 -4.13 10.74 1.88
C MET A 19 -3.83 11.75 2.98
N LEU A 20 -3.80 11.28 4.23
CA LEU A 20 -3.44 12.10 5.38
C LEU A 20 -1.99 11.83 5.80
N VAL A 21 -1.34 12.85 6.34
CA VAL A 21 0.04 12.76 6.83
C VAL A 21 0.14 13.17 8.29
N ALA A 22 0.73 12.32 9.13
CA ALA A 22 1.03 12.64 10.52
C ALA A 22 2.39 13.35 10.64
N ALA A 23 2.39 14.55 11.21
CA ALA A 23 3.55 15.42 11.43
C ALA A 23 3.65 15.93 12.88
N ASP A 24 2.86 15.36 13.78
CA ASP A 24 2.83 15.63 15.21
C ASP A 24 4.00 15.00 15.99
N HIS A 25 4.77 14.08 15.39
CA HIS A 25 5.86 13.32 15.99
C HIS A 25 6.82 14.12 16.87
N GLY A 26 7.11 15.39 16.53
CA GLY A 26 8.00 16.24 17.33
C GLY A 26 7.56 16.40 18.78
N LEU A 27 6.24 16.33 19.03
CA LEU A 27 5.65 16.40 20.37
C LEU A 27 6.02 15.18 21.24
N MET A 28 6.25 13.99 20.65
CA MET A 28 6.56 12.75 21.40
C MET A 28 8.02 12.31 21.25
N LEU A 29 8.54 12.34 20.03
CA LEU A 29 9.86 11.83 19.64
C LEU A 29 10.95 12.90 19.58
N GLY A 30 10.59 14.17 19.70
CA GLY A 30 11.53 15.28 19.54
C GLY A 30 12.01 15.46 18.09
N PRO A 31 13.21 16.06 17.88
CA PRO A 31 13.68 16.52 16.58
C PRO A 31 14.20 15.38 15.69
N ILE A 32 13.30 14.47 15.28
CA ILE A 32 13.63 13.38 14.35
C ILE A 32 13.80 13.90 12.91
N LYS A 33 14.48 13.11 12.06
CA LYS A 33 14.54 13.37 10.61
C LYS A 33 13.15 13.65 10.04
N GLY A 34 13.04 14.67 9.20
CA GLY A 34 11.76 15.13 8.62
C GLY A 34 10.94 16.07 9.50
N VAL A 35 11.30 16.22 10.78
CA VAL A 35 10.57 17.07 11.75
C VAL A 35 11.44 18.23 12.25
N ILE A 36 12.76 18.13 12.15
CA ILE A 36 13.71 19.20 12.54
C ILE A 36 13.36 20.55 11.90
N ASN A 37 13.10 20.54 10.59
CA ASN A 37 12.54 21.68 9.86
C ASN A 37 11.21 21.23 9.24
N LEU A 38 10.18 21.26 10.09
CA LEU A 38 8.87 20.72 9.76
C LEU A 38 8.23 21.51 8.60
N GLU A 39 8.28 22.85 8.63
CA GLU A 39 7.66 23.69 7.59
C GLU A 39 8.17 23.36 6.19
N GLU A 40 9.49 23.28 5.99
CA GLU A 40 10.09 22.94 4.70
C GLU A 40 9.73 21.51 4.25
N THR A 41 9.56 20.59 5.20
CA THR A 41 9.12 19.23 4.89
C THR A 41 7.65 19.19 4.48
N LEU A 42 6.79 19.93 5.18
CA LEU A 42 5.36 20.01 4.87
C LEU A 42 5.10 20.70 3.54
N LYS A 43 5.84 21.76 3.17
CA LYS A 43 5.73 22.38 1.83
C LYS A 43 5.88 21.36 0.69
N LYS A 44 6.87 20.46 0.79
CA LYS A 44 7.10 19.38 -0.19
C LYS A 44 5.93 18.39 -0.22
N ILE A 45 5.42 18.03 0.94
CA ILE A 45 4.31 17.08 1.10
C ILE A 45 3.01 17.67 0.52
N ILE A 46 2.73 18.94 0.82
CA ILE A 46 1.58 19.70 0.28
C ILE A 46 1.67 19.80 -1.24
N TYR A 47 2.86 20.08 -1.78
CA TYR A 47 3.06 20.09 -3.23
C TYR A 47 2.83 18.71 -3.88
N GLY A 48 3.01 17.63 -3.11
CA GLY A 48 2.64 16.27 -3.52
C GLY A 48 1.12 16.04 -3.61
N GLY A 49 0.31 16.94 -3.05
CA GLY A 49 -1.14 16.99 -3.21
C GLY A 49 -1.95 16.38 -2.07
N VAL A 50 -1.40 16.21 -0.86
CA VAL A 50 -2.09 15.54 0.27
C VAL A 50 -3.40 16.22 0.66
N ASP A 51 -4.38 15.45 1.12
CA ASP A 51 -5.71 15.97 1.49
C ASP A 51 -5.74 16.57 2.91
N GLY A 52 -4.86 16.12 3.79
CA GLY A 52 -4.84 16.58 5.17
C GLY A 52 -3.56 16.25 5.92
N ILE A 53 -3.27 17.04 6.95
CA ILE A 53 -2.07 16.88 7.76
C ILE A 53 -2.44 16.96 9.24
N LEU A 54 -2.06 15.93 9.99
CA LEU A 54 -2.13 15.90 11.44
C LEU A 54 -0.89 16.54 12.04
N ILE A 55 -1.07 17.61 12.82
CA ILE A 55 0.02 18.33 13.50
C ILE A 55 -0.29 18.53 14.99
N SER A 56 0.72 18.92 15.77
CA SER A 56 0.53 19.27 17.17
C SER A 56 -0.01 20.70 17.33
N PRO A 57 -0.73 21.01 18.42
CA PRO A 57 -1.29 22.35 18.66
C PRO A 57 -0.25 23.48 18.61
N GLY A 58 0.95 23.24 19.16
CA GLY A 58 2.04 24.22 19.12
C GLY A 58 2.53 24.50 17.70
N GLN A 59 2.68 23.45 16.86
CA GLN A 59 3.05 23.65 15.46
C GLN A 59 1.94 24.37 14.69
N ALA A 60 0.67 24.04 14.94
CA ALA A 60 -0.46 24.72 14.29
C ALA A 60 -0.42 26.25 14.46
N GLN A 61 0.02 26.76 15.61
CA GLN A 61 0.17 28.21 15.83
C GLN A 61 1.27 28.85 14.97
N HIS A 62 2.34 28.11 14.66
CA HIS A 62 3.50 28.64 13.93
C HIS A 62 3.40 28.47 12.42
N ILE A 63 2.81 27.36 11.96
CA ILE A 63 2.75 26.98 10.53
C ILE A 63 1.32 26.95 9.97
N SER A 64 0.35 27.60 10.65
CA SER A 64 -1.04 27.71 10.18
C SER A 64 -1.17 28.25 8.76
N HIS A 65 -0.23 29.09 8.33
CA HIS A 65 -0.21 29.67 6.98
C HIS A 65 -0.18 28.62 5.86
N LEU A 66 0.30 27.39 6.14
CA LEU A 66 0.26 26.27 5.19
C LEU A 66 -1.15 25.70 4.97
N PHE A 67 -2.10 26.05 5.83
CA PHE A 67 -3.49 25.61 5.81
C PHE A 67 -4.46 26.70 5.34
N HIS A 68 -3.93 27.82 4.83
CA HIS A 68 -4.74 28.92 4.33
C HIS A 68 -5.11 28.73 2.86
N GLY A 69 -6.39 28.86 2.52
CA GLY A 69 -6.87 28.90 1.14
C GLY A 69 -7.80 27.75 0.78
N ARG A 70 -8.34 27.79 -0.45
CA ARG A 70 -9.30 26.78 -0.93
C ARG A 70 -8.64 25.46 -1.33
N GLU A 71 -7.38 25.52 -1.72
CA GLU A 71 -6.57 24.36 -2.15
C GLU A 71 -5.65 23.84 -1.04
N ALA A 72 -5.75 24.43 0.16
CA ALA A 72 -4.96 23.99 1.29
C ALA A 72 -5.46 22.63 1.82
N PRO A 73 -4.57 21.79 2.34
CA PRO A 73 -4.97 20.53 2.97
C PRO A 73 -5.81 20.81 4.23
N ALA A 74 -6.63 19.84 4.63
CA ALA A 74 -7.32 19.86 5.91
C ALA A 74 -6.32 19.86 7.08
N MET A 75 -6.62 20.63 8.12
CA MET A 75 -5.79 20.66 9.34
C MET A 75 -6.37 19.72 10.39
N LEU A 76 -5.65 18.65 10.71
CA LEU A 76 -5.99 17.75 11.81
C LEU A 76 -5.09 18.08 13.00
N LEU A 77 -5.66 18.09 14.21
CA LEU A 77 -4.89 18.39 15.42
C LEU A 77 -4.82 17.20 16.38
N ARG A 78 -3.60 16.94 16.87
CA ARG A 78 -3.35 15.98 17.94
C ARG A 78 -3.93 16.53 19.25
N GLY A 79 -4.87 15.79 19.83
CA GLY A 79 -5.62 16.19 21.02
C GLY A 79 -5.00 15.79 22.36
N ASP A 80 -4.08 14.85 22.32
CA ASP A 80 -3.48 14.21 23.49
C ASP A 80 -1.96 14.02 23.33
N TYR A 81 -1.33 13.62 24.42
CA TYR A 81 0.08 13.30 24.50
C TYR A 81 0.25 11.94 25.16
N THR A 82 1.24 11.16 24.71
CA THR A 82 1.71 9.98 25.41
C THR A 82 3.22 10.05 25.61
N SER A 83 3.69 9.61 26.77
CA SER A 83 5.12 9.48 27.05
C SER A 83 5.76 8.21 26.45
N GLY A 84 4.98 7.36 25.77
CA GLY A 84 5.39 6.02 25.37
C GLY A 84 6.21 5.93 24.09
N PHE A 85 6.02 6.85 23.15
CA PHE A 85 6.73 6.84 21.86
C PHE A 85 8.05 7.59 21.96
N ARG A 86 9.01 7.06 22.73
CA ARG A 86 10.38 7.58 22.86
C ARG A 86 11.38 6.77 22.03
N SER A 87 12.56 7.34 21.76
CA SER A 87 13.64 6.60 21.09
C SER A 87 14.11 5.44 21.97
N LEU A 88 14.69 4.41 21.34
CA LEU A 88 15.26 3.24 22.03
C LEU A 88 16.27 3.60 23.14
N THR A 89 16.88 4.78 23.05
CA THR A 89 17.86 5.27 24.03
C THR A 89 17.21 5.78 25.32
N TYR A 90 15.93 6.15 25.29
CA TYR A 90 15.22 6.78 26.42
C TYR A 90 13.80 6.21 26.59
N THR A 91 13.59 4.93 26.27
CA THR A 91 12.30 4.26 26.47
C THR A 91 11.95 4.22 27.95
N LEU A 92 10.71 4.60 28.27
CA LEU A 92 10.15 4.37 29.59
C LEU A 92 9.67 2.91 29.68
N PRO A 93 9.70 2.28 30.88
CA PRO A 93 9.01 1.01 31.09
C PRO A 93 7.54 1.13 30.71
N ASN A 94 6.97 0.10 30.09
CA ASN A 94 5.59 0.15 29.60
C ASN A 94 4.57 0.48 30.71
N GLU A 95 4.87 0.11 31.95
CA GLU A 95 4.06 0.39 33.14
C GLU A 95 4.05 1.87 33.54
N GLN A 96 5.05 2.66 33.11
CA GLN A 96 5.25 4.07 33.49
C GLN A 96 4.89 5.05 32.36
N ILE A 97 4.29 4.55 31.29
CA ILE A 97 3.86 5.38 30.16
C ILE A 97 2.56 6.05 30.53
N HIS A 98 2.43 7.36 30.40
CA HIS A 98 1.22 8.09 30.73
C HIS A 98 0.65 8.79 29.50
N GLU A 99 -0.69 8.88 29.45
CA GLU A 99 -1.44 9.64 28.46
C GLU A 99 -2.18 10.82 29.10
N PHE A 100 -2.17 11.97 28.42
CA PHE A 100 -2.86 13.16 28.90
C PHE A 100 -3.54 13.93 27.77
N LYS A 101 -4.71 14.51 28.05
CA LYS A 101 -5.34 15.51 27.19
C LYS A 101 -4.47 16.77 27.16
N ILE A 102 -4.14 17.25 25.97
CA ILE A 102 -3.40 18.52 25.80
C ILE A 102 -4.28 19.66 25.29
N MET A 103 -5.45 19.35 24.74
CA MET A 103 -6.34 20.30 24.08
C MET A 103 -7.80 19.83 24.15
N SER A 104 -8.76 20.75 24.29
CA SER A 104 -10.18 20.43 24.10
C SER A 104 -10.58 20.52 22.62
N PRO A 105 -11.62 19.80 22.16
CA PRO A 105 -12.17 19.97 20.80
C PRO A 105 -12.59 21.41 20.49
N LYS A 106 -13.02 22.18 21.49
CA LYS A 106 -13.37 23.59 21.33
C LYS A 106 -12.15 24.46 21.02
N ASP A 107 -11.03 24.20 21.70
CA ASP A 107 -9.77 24.91 21.43
C ASP A 107 -9.20 24.51 20.06
N ALA A 108 -9.32 23.22 19.69
CA ALA A 108 -8.94 22.75 18.37
C ALA A 108 -9.72 23.48 17.26
N LEU A 109 -11.04 23.66 17.44
CA LEU A 109 -11.85 24.47 16.54
C LEU A 109 -11.40 25.93 16.47
N ALA A 110 -11.04 26.53 17.60
CA ALA A 110 -10.54 27.91 17.63
C ALA A 110 -9.22 28.07 16.84
N LEU A 111 -8.38 27.03 16.80
CA LEU A 111 -7.19 26.98 15.96
C LEU A 111 -7.49 26.69 14.48
N GLY A 112 -8.73 26.39 14.11
CA GLY A 112 -9.12 26.12 12.73
C GLY A 112 -9.06 24.64 12.33
N ALA A 113 -9.07 23.71 13.28
CA ALA A 113 -9.04 22.28 12.98
C ALA A 113 -10.27 21.82 12.17
N ASP A 114 -10.02 20.96 11.19
CA ASP A 114 -11.04 20.20 10.46
C ASP A 114 -11.32 18.85 11.11
N ALA A 115 -10.39 18.29 11.89
CA ALA A 115 -10.62 17.16 12.80
C ALA A 115 -9.65 17.14 13.98
N MET A 116 -9.99 16.39 15.01
CA MET A 116 -9.11 16.08 16.14
C MET A 116 -8.75 14.60 16.14
N VAL A 117 -7.51 14.27 16.49
CA VAL A 117 -7.01 12.89 16.56
C VAL A 117 -6.47 12.62 17.96
N VAL A 118 -6.88 11.51 18.58
CA VAL A 118 -6.37 11.05 19.89
C VAL A 118 -5.91 9.59 19.84
N TYR A 119 -5.03 9.19 20.73
CA TYR A 119 -4.67 7.79 20.95
C TYR A 119 -5.68 7.11 21.87
N TYR A 120 -5.91 5.83 21.60
CA TYR A 120 -6.50 4.89 22.54
C TYR A 120 -5.49 3.75 22.75
N LEU A 121 -4.86 3.70 23.92
CA LEU A 121 -3.80 2.71 24.19
C LEU A 121 -4.37 1.52 24.96
N LEU A 122 -4.30 0.33 24.35
CA LEU A 122 -4.84 -0.91 24.92
C LEU A 122 -3.75 -1.78 25.53
N GLY A 123 -4.13 -2.57 26.55
CA GLY A 123 -3.21 -3.49 27.23
C GLY A 123 -2.32 -2.81 28.27
N ARG A 124 -2.80 -1.68 28.81
CA ARG A 124 -2.21 -0.93 29.93
C ARG A 124 -2.25 -1.75 31.23
N PRO A 125 -1.38 -1.47 32.22
CA PRO A 125 -1.47 -2.11 33.52
C PRO A 125 -2.76 -1.71 34.26
N GLU A 126 -3.15 -2.49 35.26
CA GLU A 126 -4.17 -2.08 36.24
C GLU A 126 -3.53 -1.12 37.25
N ASP A 127 -3.36 0.14 36.84
CA ASP A 127 -2.96 1.26 37.67
C ASP A 127 -4.12 2.27 37.74
N PRO A 128 -4.75 2.50 38.91
CA PRO A 128 -5.85 3.44 39.04
C PRO A 128 -5.57 4.88 38.58
N LEU A 129 -4.30 5.26 38.40
CA LEU A 129 -3.91 6.58 37.90
C LEU A 129 -3.61 6.60 36.40
N ASN A 130 -3.55 5.44 35.74
CA ASN A 130 -2.94 5.31 34.43
C ASN A 130 -3.30 3.98 33.69
N ASP A 131 -4.56 3.59 33.79
CA ASP A 131 -5.11 2.41 33.15
C ASP A 131 -5.91 2.75 31.89
N GLU A 132 -6.34 1.69 31.20
CA GLU A 132 -7.16 1.79 30.00
C GLU A 132 -8.50 2.50 30.26
N ALA A 133 -9.09 2.32 31.44
CA ALA A 133 -10.36 2.94 31.82
C ALA A 133 -10.24 4.47 31.92
N THR A 134 -9.14 4.97 32.50
CA THR A 134 -8.84 6.41 32.61
C THR A 134 -8.64 7.02 31.22
N ASN A 135 -7.93 6.33 30.31
CA ASN A 135 -7.78 6.78 28.92
C ASN A 135 -9.14 6.84 28.20
N ILE A 136 -9.98 5.82 28.34
CA ILE A 136 -11.34 5.79 27.79
C ILE A 136 -12.20 6.93 28.34
N GLU A 137 -12.11 7.26 29.63
CA GLU A 137 -12.88 8.37 30.21
C GLU A 137 -12.52 9.71 29.55
N ILE A 138 -11.23 9.95 29.29
CA ILE A 138 -10.74 11.14 28.58
C ILE A 138 -11.29 11.16 27.16
N ILE A 139 -11.17 10.05 26.44
CA ILE A 139 -11.62 9.91 25.04
C ILE A 139 -13.14 10.12 24.95
N ALA A 140 -13.93 9.53 25.84
CA ALA A 140 -15.38 9.65 25.85
C ALA A 140 -15.83 11.11 26.05
N LYS A 141 -15.20 11.82 27.00
CA LYS A 141 -15.45 13.26 27.18
C LYS A 141 -15.10 14.07 25.94
N MET A 142 -13.99 13.74 25.27
CA MET A 142 -13.57 14.42 24.04
C MET A 142 -14.49 14.10 22.85
N ALA A 143 -14.99 12.87 22.75
CA ALA A 143 -15.98 12.48 21.74
C ALA A 143 -17.30 13.24 21.93
N GLU A 144 -17.79 13.34 23.18
CA GLU A 144 -18.98 14.13 23.53
C GLU A 144 -18.78 15.62 23.21
N GLU A 145 -17.66 16.21 23.63
CA GLU A 145 -17.31 17.61 23.32
C GLU A 145 -17.25 17.86 21.80
N SER A 146 -16.70 16.90 21.05
CA SER A 146 -16.59 16.95 19.58
C SER A 146 -17.95 16.85 18.89
N GLU A 147 -18.86 16.01 19.40
CA GLU A 147 -20.27 15.95 18.97
C GLU A 147 -21.08 17.17 19.42
N LYS A 148 -20.66 17.95 20.41
CA LYS A 148 -21.35 19.22 20.72
C LYS A 148 -20.92 20.35 19.79
N CYS A 149 -19.67 20.35 19.35
CA CYS A 149 -19.10 21.45 18.57
C CYS A 149 -18.99 21.18 17.06
N GLY A 150 -19.29 19.96 16.62
CA GLY A 150 -19.30 19.61 15.20
C GLY A 150 -17.92 19.38 14.60
N LEU A 151 -16.94 19.02 15.43
CA LEU A 151 -15.58 18.67 15.02
C LEU A 151 -15.50 17.15 14.82
N PRO A 152 -15.13 16.65 13.63
CA PRO A 152 -14.82 15.23 13.44
C PRO A 152 -13.76 14.74 14.42
N PHE A 153 -14.00 13.57 15.01
CA PHE A 153 -13.16 13.00 16.05
C PHE A 153 -12.58 11.66 15.61
N PHE A 154 -11.27 11.58 15.50
CA PHE A 154 -10.55 10.40 15.04
C PHE A 154 -9.89 9.75 16.26
N ILE A 155 -10.02 8.43 16.36
CA ILE A 155 -9.34 7.65 17.41
C ILE A 155 -8.29 6.77 16.75
N GLU A 156 -7.11 6.71 17.38
CA GLU A 156 -5.98 5.86 16.99
C GLU A 156 -5.82 4.73 18.03
N PRO A 157 -6.62 3.64 17.93
CA PRO A 157 -6.48 2.49 18.81
C PRO A 157 -5.18 1.75 18.52
N MET A 158 -4.39 1.57 19.57
CA MET A 158 -3.06 0.99 19.50
C MET A 158 -2.86 0.03 20.68
N PRO A 159 -2.72 -1.28 20.43
CA PRO A 159 -2.23 -2.20 21.43
C PRO A 159 -0.82 -1.78 21.85
N PHE A 160 -0.71 -1.21 23.05
CA PHE A 160 0.54 -0.69 23.57
C PHE A 160 0.55 -0.71 25.11
N GLY A 161 1.31 -1.65 25.68
CA GLY A 161 1.42 -1.83 27.12
C GLY A 161 2.01 -3.19 27.51
N PRO A 162 2.18 -3.45 28.82
CA PRO A 162 2.82 -4.68 29.31
C PRO A 162 2.02 -5.95 29.02
N ARG A 163 0.72 -5.83 28.72
CA ARG A 163 -0.18 -6.97 28.41
C ARG A 163 -0.21 -7.31 26.92
N VAL A 164 0.54 -6.58 26.09
CA VAL A 164 0.54 -6.76 24.63
C VAL A 164 1.63 -7.74 24.23
N THR A 165 1.22 -8.79 23.52
CA THR A 165 2.11 -9.80 22.95
C THR A 165 1.85 -9.90 21.45
N GLY A 166 2.77 -10.54 20.72
CA GLY A 166 2.54 -10.82 19.30
C GLY A 166 1.29 -11.68 19.06
N SER A 167 0.94 -12.57 20.01
CA SER A 167 -0.19 -13.48 19.86
C SER A 167 -1.55 -12.84 20.09
N ASN A 168 -1.65 -11.80 20.92
CA ASN A 168 -2.92 -11.12 21.21
C ASN A 168 -3.08 -9.77 20.49
N TYR A 169 -2.05 -9.31 19.77
CA TYR A 169 -2.02 -7.98 19.14
C TYR A 169 -3.25 -7.69 18.27
N ILE A 170 -3.59 -8.63 17.37
CA ILE A 170 -4.72 -8.46 16.44
C ILE A 170 -6.06 -8.46 17.19
N ASP A 171 -6.21 -9.29 18.22
CA ASP A 171 -7.45 -9.35 19.00
C ASP A 171 -7.65 -8.08 19.84
N LEU A 172 -6.59 -7.56 20.46
CA LEU A 172 -6.62 -6.26 21.13
C LEU A 172 -6.94 -5.13 20.14
N LEU A 173 -6.34 -5.14 18.95
CA LEU A 173 -6.64 -4.15 17.93
C LEU A 173 -8.12 -4.18 17.52
N ARG A 174 -8.70 -5.36 17.34
CA ARG A 174 -10.14 -5.53 17.04
C ARG A 174 -11.05 -4.98 18.14
N ILE A 175 -10.71 -5.24 19.41
CA ILE A 175 -11.43 -4.67 20.55
C ILE A 175 -11.34 -3.14 20.49
N GLY A 176 -10.12 -2.60 20.34
CA GLY A 176 -9.88 -1.17 20.31
C GLY A 176 -10.64 -0.44 19.20
N ILE A 177 -10.68 -1.03 18.03
CA ILE A 177 -11.42 -0.52 16.86
C ILE A 177 -12.92 -0.46 17.13
N ARG A 178 -13.52 -1.55 17.64
CA ARG A 178 -14.96 -1.56 17.93
C ARG A 178 -15.33 -0.60 19.06
N VAL A 179 -14.54 -0.57 20.13
CA VAL A 179 -14.74 0.37 21.24
C VAL A 179 -14.65 1.82 20.73
N SER A 180 -13.72 2.11 19.82
CA SER A 180 -13.59 3.46 19.23
C SER A 180 -14.85 3.89 18.48
N GLU A 181 -15.45 3.01 17.67
CA GLU A 181 -16.71 3.30 16.98
C GLU A 181 -17.85 3.57 17.98
N GLU A 182 -18.02 2.70 18.98
CA GLU A 182 -19.09 2.81 19.99
C GLU A 182 -18.96 4.06 20.88
N ILE A 183 -17.73 4.51 21.16
CA ILE A 183 -17.47 5.75 21.91
C ILE A 183 -17.85 7.01 21.09
N GLY A 184 -17.93 6.88 19.77
CA GLY A 184 -18.32 7.99 18.87
C GLY A 184 -17.19 8.55 18.02
N ALA A 185 -16.19 7.73 17.67
CA ALA A 185 -15.26 8.08 16.61
C ALA A 185 -15.98 8.29 15.28
N ASP A 186 -15.55 9.29 14.53
CA ASP A 186 -15.99 9.54 13.15
C ASP A 186 -15.08 8.86 12.12
N ALA A 187 -13.85 8.50 12.52
CA ALA A 187 -12.91 7.69 11.74
C ALA A 187 -11.85 7.07 12.68
N ILE A 188 -11.18 6.02 12.21
CA ILE A 188 -10.16 5.32 12.99
C ILE A 188 -8.84 5.29 12.23
N LYS A 189 -7.73 5.47 12.94
CA LYS A 189 -6.36 5.31 12.44
C LYS A 189 -5.71 4.08 13.04
N ILE A 190 -5.31 3.09 12.24
CA ILE A 190 -4.78 1.81 12.74
C ILE A 190 -3.59 1.29 11.94
N PRO A 191 -2.74 0.42 12.51
CA PRO A 191 -1.72 -0.28 11.75
C PRO A 191 -2.35 -1.24 10.74
N TYR A 192 -1.74 -1.35 9.55
CA TYR A 192 -2.07 -2.41 8.60
C TYR A 192 -1.69 -3.78 9.19
N SER A 193 -2.56 -4.78 9.08
CA SER A 193 -2.35 -6.10 9.68
C SER A 193 -1.34 -6.98 8.92
N GLY A 194 -0.93 -6.55 7.72
CA GLY A 194 0.13 -7.19 6.93
C GLY A 194 -0.36 -7.95 5.70
N ASP A 195 -1.65 -8.30 5.63
CA ASP A 195 -2.26 -8.93 4.46
C ASP A 195 -3.73 -8.51 4.26
N ILE A 196 -4.19 -8.62 3.01
CA ILE A 196 -5.49 -8.13 2.57
C ILE A 196 -6.65 -8.83 3.33
N ASP A 197 -6.55 -10.15 3.53
CA ASP A 197 -7.67 -10.94 4.04
C ASP A 197 -7.84 -10.75 5.55
N SER A 198 -6.74 -10.66 6.30
CA SER A 198 -6.79 -10.34 7.73
C SER A 198 -7.25 -8.89 7.95
N PHE A 199 -6.80 -7.95 7.11
CA PHE A 199 -7.19 -6.55 7.24
C PHE A 199 -8.65 -6.33 6.85
N ARG A 200 -9.15 -7.02 5.82
CA ARG A 200 -10.56 -6.94 5.42
C ARG A 200 -11.50 -7.33 6.56
N LYS A 201 -11.18 -8.37 7.33
CA LYS A 201 -11.95 -8.75 8.53
C LYS A 201 -11.98 -7.66 9.60
N ILE A 202 -10.95 -6.83 9.66
CA ILE A 202 -10.89 -5.67 10.58
C ILE A 202 -11.75 -4.54 10.01
N VAL A 203 -11.66 -4.27 8.71
CA VAL A 203 -12.48 -3.23 8.07
C VAL A 203 -13.96 -3.54 8.17
N ASP A 204 -14.36 -4.78 7.90
CA ASP A 204 -15.76 -5.23 7.92
C ASP A 204 -16.38 -5.25 9.33
N SER A 205 -15.61 -5.02 10.40
CA SER A 205 -16.11 -5.07 11.79
C SER A 205 -16.68 -3.74 12.29
N VAL A 206 -16.51 -2.66 11.53
CA VAL A 206 -16.97 -1.30 11.86
C VAL A 206 -17.58 -0.59 10.65
N ASN A 207 -18.37 0.46 10.89
CA ASN A 207 -19.09 1.20 9.85
C ASN A 207 -18.50 2.59 9.58
N ILE A 208 -17.39 2.93 10.23
CA ILE A 208 -16.72 4.23 10.10
C ILE A 208 -15.43 4.12 9.30
N PRO A 209 -14.96 5.20 8.64
CA PRO A 209 -13.75 5.20 7.84
C PRO A 209 -12.51 4.72 8.60
N ILE A 210 -11.68 3.92 7.92
CA ILE A 210 -10.41 3.41 8.45
C ILE A 210 -9.25 3.94 7.62
N PHE A 211 -8.26 4.52 8.28
CA PHE A 211 -7.01 4.97 7.67
C PHE A 211 -5.83 4.18 8.22
N ILE A 212 -4.95 3.70 7.35
CA ILE A 212 -3.77 2.97 7.78
C ILE A 212 -2.64 3.91 8.20
N LEU A 213 -1.96 3.60 9.30
CA LEU A 213 -0.69 4.24 9.68
C LEU A 213 0.50 3.45 9.14
N GLY A 214 1.62 4.15 8.92
CA GLY A 214 2.78 3.63 8.19
C GLY A 214 3.66 2.60 8.93
N GLY A 215 3.23 2.08 10.09
CA GLY A 215 3.91 1.02 10.82
C GLY A 215 5.44 1.15 10.91
N ALA A 216 6.14 0.03 10.70
CA ALA A 216 7.57 0.03 10.43
C ALA A 216 7.84 0.65 9.06
N LYS A 217 8.83 1.54 8.98
CA LYS A 217 9.14 2.27 7.75
C LYS A 217 9.52 1.31 6.62
N SER A 218 8.83 1.38 5.49
CA SER A 218 9.20 0.66 4.27
C SER A 218 10.57 1.10 3.77
N LYS A 219 11.33 0.16 3.20
CA LYS A 219 12.68 0.40 2.67
C LYS A 219 12.63 1.10 1.31
N THR A 220 11.59 0.87 0.53
CA THR A 220 11.43 1.42 -0.82
C THR A 220 10.11 2.16 -1.00
N TYR A 221 10.00 2.99 -2.05
CA TYR A 221 8.73 3.62 -2.43
C TYR A 221 7.69 2.60 -2.89
N ARG A 222 8.13 1.53 -3.55
CA ARG A 222 7.29 0.43 -4.01
C ARG A 222 6.60 -0.24 -2.84
N GLU A 223 7.35 -0.69 -1.83
CA GLU A 223 6.78 -1.34 -0.64
C GLU A 223 5.73 -0.44 0.06
N ALA A 224 5.98 0.86 0.16
CA ALA A 224 5.03 1.81 0.73
C ALA A 224 3.75 1.92 -0.11
N CYS A 225 3.88 1.91 -1.43
CA CYS A 225 2.77 1.98 -2.38
C CYS A 225 1.95 0.68 -2.41
N GLU A 226 2.61 -0.48 -2.36
CA GLU A 226 1.96 -1.81 -2.29
C GLU A 226 1.13 -1.94 -1.01
N MET A 227 1.68 -1.54 0.14
CA MET A 227 0.95 -1.53 1.41
C MET A 227 -0.33 -0.69 1.34
N VAL A 228 -0.29 0.47 0.68
CA VAL A 228 -1.47 1.33 0.50
C VAL A 228 -2.47 0.69 -0.46
N GLU A 229 -1.99 0.13 -1.58
CA GLU A 229 -2.85 -0.58 -2.52
C GLU A 229 -3.58 -1.76 -1.85
N ASP A 230 -2.87 -2.56 -1.07
CA ASP A 230 -3.43 -3.71 -0.36
C ASP A 230 -4.48 -3.27 0.68
N ALA A 231 -4.17 -2.24 1.47
CA ALA A 231 -5.11 -1.71 2.46
C ALA A 231 -6.38 -1.15 1.80
N LEU A 232 -6.25 -0.43 0.68
CA LEU A 232 -7.42 0.04 -0.10
C LEU A 232 -8.22 -1.13 -0.67
N THR A 233 -7.53 -2.19 -1.13
CA THR A 233 -8.16 -3.42 -1.64
C THR A 233 -8.91 -4.19 -0.54
N ALA A 234 -8.44 -4.09 0.70
CA ALA A 234 -9.11 -4.61 1.89
C ALA A 234 -10.27 -3.72 2.39
N GLY A 235 -10.43 -2.50 1.86
CA GLY A 235 -11.54 -1.59 2.15
C GLY A 235 -11.18 -0.37 3.00
N ALA A 236 -9.89 -0.10 3.26
CA ALA A 236 -9.46 1.13 3.90
C ALA A 236 -9.86 2.38 3.08
N ASN A 237 -9.94 3.52 3.76
CA ASN A 237 -10.21 4.83 3.18
C ASN A 237 -8.94 5.62 2.87
N GLY A 238 -7.76 5.04 3.08
CA GLY A 238 -6.48 5.65 2.73
C GLY A 238 -5.50 5.64 3.89
N THR A 239 -4.74 6.71 4.07
CA THR A 239 -3.57 6.70 4.96
C THR A 239 -3.59 7.84 5.98
N VAL A 240 -2.94 7.61 7.13
CA VAL A 240 -2.37 8.66 7.99
C VAL A 240 -0.89 8.35 8.20
N PHE A 241 -0.08 8.57 7.17
CA PHE A 241 1.34 8.19 7.17
C PHE A 241 2.20 9.22 7.88
N GLY A 242 3.06 8.74 8.78
CA GLY A 242 3.99 9.59 9.52
C GLY A 242 5.40 9.59 8.92
N ARG A 243 6.33 8.97 9.67
CA ARG A 243 7.73 8.77 9.28
C ARG A 243 7.91 8.18 7.87
N GLN A 244 6.94 7.40 7.38
CA GLN A 244 6.94 6.85 6.02
C GLN A 244 7.15 7.94 4.96
N ILE A 245 6.48 9.09 5.11
CA ILE A 245 6.58 10.22 4.19
C ILE A 245 7.60 11.24 4.69
N LEU A 246 7.55 11.63 5.97
CA LEU A 246 8.44 12.67 6.52
C LEU A 246 9.92 12.34 6.33
N GLN A 247 10.28 11.06 6.34
CA GLN A 247 11.67 10.60 6.23
C GLN A 247 12.00 9.96 4.89
N ALA A 248 11.10 10.07 3.91
CA ALA A 248 11.38 9.67 2.53
C ALA A 248 12.55 10.51 1.98
N PRO A 249 13.40 9.94 1.11
CA PRO A 249 14.41 10.73 0.40
C PRO A 249 13.80 11.92 -0.36
N ASP A 250 12.62 11.72 -0.94
CA ASP A 250 11.81 12.73 -1.62
C ASP A 250 10.33 12.58 -1.19
N PRO A 251 9.90 13.32 -0.15
CA PRO A 251 8.53 13.26 0.36
C PRO A 251 7.48 13.69 -0.68
N GLN A 252 7.80 14.66 -1.55
CA GLN A 252 6.88 15.16 -2.57
C GLN A 252 6.59 14.05 -3.59
N LYS A 253 7.63 13.37 -4.07
CA LYS A 253 7.48 12.29 -5.05
C LYS A 253 6.69 11.11 -4.50
N LEU A 254 6.99 10.67 -3.27
CA LEU A 254 6.22 9.60 -2.63
C LEU A 254 4.76 10.00 -2.42
N ALA A 255 4.51 11.23 -1.96
CA ALA A 255 3.14 11.73 -1.80
C ALA A 255 2.38 11.71 -3.13
N GLY A 256 2.98 12.20 -4.21
CA GLY A 256 2.35 12.18 -5.54
C GLY A 256 2.07 10.77 -6.07
N TYR A 257 2.87 9.76 -5.72
CA TYR A 257 2.57 8.36 -6.03
C TYR A 257 1.37 7.85 -5.23
N LEU A 258 1.34 8.10 -3.93
CA LEU A 258 0.25 7.67 -3.06
C LEU A 258 -1.08 8.33 -3.44
N MET A 259 -1.09 9.62 -3.80
CA MET A 259 -2.29 10.31 -4.32
C MET A 259 -2.86 9.63 -5.57
N LYS A 260 -1.99 9.16 -6.48
CA LYS A 260 -2.41 8.44 -7.68
C LYS A 260 -3.04 7.08 -7.35
N ILE A 261 -2.50 6.36 -6.36
CA ILE A 261 -3.06 5.08 -5.92
C ILE A 261 -4.41 5.30 -5.24
N ILE A 262 -4.46 6.23 -4.28
CA ILE A 262 -5.63 6.47 -3.44
C ILE A 262 -6.81 6.98 -4.25
N HIS A 263 -6.63 8.04 -5.05
CA HIS A 263 -7.76 8.71 -5.72
C HIS A 263 -7.95 8.31 -7.18
N LYS A 264 -6.88 7.96 -7.89
CA LYS A 264 -6.96 7.60 -9.32
C LYS A 264 -7.01 6.09 -9.56
N GLY A 265 -6.87 5.28 -8.50
CA GLY A 265 -6.89 3.82 -8.59
C GLY A 265 -5.74 3.25 -9.45
N ILE A 266 -4.67 4.03 -9.68
CA ILE A 266 -3.50 3.57 -10.42
C ILE A 266 -2.81 2.49 -9.57
N LYS A 267 -2.51 1.34 -10.18
CA LYS A 267 -1.88 0.22 -9.50
C LYS A 267 -0.42 0.54 -9.19
N CYS A 268 0.10 0.03 -8.08
CA CYS A 268 1.49 0.25 -7.68
C CYS A 268 2.45 -0.21 -8.78
N LYS A 269 2.18 -1.38 -9.37
CA LYS A 269 2.96 -1.88 -10.52
C LYS A 269 3.06 -0.86 -11.66
N ASP A 270 1.98 -0.13 -11.97
CA ASP A 270 1.92 0.83 -13.08
C ASP A 270 2.67 2.14 -12.77
N ILE A 271 2.90 2.44 -11.48
CA ILE A 271 3.68 3.61 -11.05
C ILE A 271 5.18 3.37 -11.26
N PHE A 272 5.63 2.16 -10.97
CA PHE A 272 7.03 1.75 -11.01
C PHE A 272 7.39 0.95 -12.26
N ALA A 273 6.41 0.65 -13.09
CA ALA A 273 6.56 0.23 -14.46
C ALA A 273 7.57 1.15 -15.16
N GLU A 274 8.74 0.63 -15.51
CA GLU A 274 9.53 1.29 -16.53
C GLU A 274 8.79 1.10 -17.84
N LYS A 275 8.35 2.21 -18.45
CA LYS A 275 7.84 2.14 -19.81
C LYS A 275 8.93 1.57 -20.69
N ILE A 276 8.67 0.41 -21.26
CA ILE A 276 9.55 -0.21 -22.24
C ILE A 276 9.43 0.64 -23.51
N LYS A 277 10.36 1.58 -23.66
CA LYS A 277 10.30 2.65 -24.68
C LYS A 277 10.53 2.15 -26.10
N SER A 278 10.98 0.92 -26.24
CA SER A 278 11.30 0.28 -27.50
C SER A 278 11.02 -1.21 -27.38
N PRO A 279 10.65 -1.89 -28.48
CA PRO A 279 10.64 -3.35 -28.54
C PRO A 279 11.79 -3.98 -27.77
N SER A 280 11.49 -4.84 -26.82
CA SER A 280 12.48 -5.40 -25.90
C SER A 280 12.25 -6.89 -25.66
N ARG A 281 13.19 -7.58 -25.01
CA ARG A 281 13.09 -8.97 -24.56
C ARG A 281 13.86 -9.14 -23.26
N LEU A 282 13.50 -10.17 -22.49
CA LEU A 282 14.33 -10.61 -21.38
C LEU A 282 15.57 -11.36 -21.91
N GLU A 283 16.73 -11.06 -21.35
CA GLU A 283 18.00 -11.71 -21.63
C GLU A 283 18.58 -12.29 -20.35
N ILE A 284 19.07 -13.54 -20.42
CA ILE A 284 19.65 -14.23 -19.27
C ILE A 284 21.16 -14.36 -19.47
N ASN A 285 21.94 -13.78 -18.57
CA ASN A 285 23.39 -13.92 -18.52
C ASN A 285 23.77 -15.30 -17.96
N LEU A 286 24.32 -16.16 -18.81
CA LEU A 286 24.69 -17.53 -18.45
C LEU A 286 25.86 -17.63 -17.47
N ASP A 287 26.72 -16.61 -17.39
CA ASP A 287 27.85 -16.59 -16.44
C ASP A 287 27.37 -16.32 -15.00
N LYS A 288 26.27 -15.58 -14.87
CA LYS A 288 25.62 -15.28 -13.58
C LYS A 288 24.52 -16.28 -13.21
N CYS A 289 23.90 -16.91 -14.20
CA CYS A 289 22.76 -17.79 -13.98
C CYS A 289 23.21 -19.08 -13.29
N THR A 290 22.62 -19.36 -12.13
CA THR A 290 22.82 -20.64 -11.41
C THR A 290 21.79 -21.70 -11.81
N GLY A 291 20.74 -21.29 -12.53
CA GLY A 291 19.63 -22.17 -12.91
C GLY A 291 18.70 -22.57 -11.75
N CYS A 292 18.68 -21.82 -10.65
CA CYS A 292 17.81 -22.08 -9.50
C CYS A 292 16.29 -22.07 -9.79
N ASN A 293 15.86 -21.63 -10.98
CA ASN A 293 14.44 -21.49 -11.38
C ASN A 293 13.59 -20.52 -10.53
N ILE A 294 14.21 -19.68 -9.69
CA ILE A 294 13.49 -18.60 -8.96
C ILE A 294 12.75 -17.67 -9.92
N CYS A 295 13.30 -17.40 -11.11
CA CYS A 295 12.63 -16.63 -12.15
C CYS A 295 11.28 -17.23 -12.60
N SER A 296 11.18 -18.56 -12.67
CA SER A 296 9.93 -19.25 -13.02
C SER A 296 8.90 -19.17 -11.90
N ILE A 297 9.35 -19.30 -10.65
CA ILE A 297 8.51 -19.15 -9.45
C ILE A 297 7.97 -17.73 -9.36
N ALA A 298 8.85 -16.73 -9.46
CA ALA A 298 8.48 -15.32 -9.43
C ALA A 298 7.49 -14.98 -10.56
N CYS A 299 7.76 -15.47 -11.79
CA CYS A 299 6.84 -15.28 -12.90
C CYS A 299 5.47 -15.94 -12.63
N SER A 300 5.43 -17.17 -12.11
CA SER A 300 4.18 -17.86 -11.81
C SER A 300 3.38 -17.15 -10.71
N MET A 301 4.05 -16.77 -9.63
CA MET A 301 3.44 -16.06 -8.50
C MET A 301 2.91 -14.69 -8.92
N ALA A 302 3.65 -13.93 -9.74
CA ALA A 302 3.22 -12.63 -10.24
C ALA A 302 1.92 -12.67 -11.04
N HIS A 303 1.64 -13.77 -11.74
CA HIS A 303 0.50 -13.88 -12.66
C HIS A 303 -0.64 -14.77 -12.15
N SER A 304 -0.39 -15.63 -11.16
CA SER A 304 -1.39 -16.55 -10.61
C SER A 304 -1.58 -16.44 -9.10
N GLY A 305 -0.70 -15.72 -8.40
CA GLY A 305 -0.65 -15.69 -6.94
C GLY A 305 -0.13 -16.99 -6.30
N MET A 306 0.23 -17.99 -7.11
CA MET A 306 0.68 -19.32 -6.66
C MET A 306 1.91 -19.76 -7.46
N ASN A 307 2.68 -20.69 -6.91
CA ASN A 307 3.76 -21.34 -7.67
C ASN A 307 3.19 -22.52 -8.46
N ASP A 308 2.76 -22.28 -9.70
CA ASP A 308 2.35 -23.33 -10.62
C ASP A 308 3.50 -23.69 -11.57
N PRO A 309 4.02 -24.93 -11.53
CA PRO A 309 5.15 -25.38 -12.36
C PRO A 309 4.82 -25.45 -13.85
N ASN A 310 3.57 -25.18 -14.24
CA ASN A 310 3.12 -25.13 -15.61
C ASN A 310 2.69 -23.73 -16.06
N TYR A 311 2.77 -22.69 -15.23
CA TYR A 311 2.29 -21.34 -15.58
C TYR A 311 3.36 -20.26 -15.36
N TYR A 312 4.29 -20.14 -16.32
CA TYR A 312 5.33 -19.11 -16.38
C TYR A 312 5.74 -18.86 -17.84
N ALA A 313 6.37 -17.72 -18.12
CA ALA A 313 6.93 -17.38 -19.43
C ALA A 313 8.47 -17.46 -19.50
N ILE A 314 9.10 -17.99 -18.44
CA ILE A 314 10.55 -18.08 -18.25
C ILE A 314 10.89 -19.30 -17.37
N HIS A 315 11.84 -20.12 -17.80
CA HIS A 315 12.42 -21.22 -17.02
C HIS A 315 13.84 -21.55 -17.47
N VAL A 316 14.59 -22.29 -16.64
CA VAL A 316 15.94 -22.75 -16.97
C VAL A 316 15.98 -24.28 -16.94
N GLU A 317 16.23 -24.89 -18.09
CA GLU A 317 16.47 -26.32 -18.20
C GLU A 317 17.91 -26.66 -17.85
N HIS A 318 18.09 -27.83 -17.23
CA HIS A 318 19.38 -28.34 -16.80
C HIS A 318 19.65 -29.66 -17.49
N SER A 319 20.82 -29.76 -18.13
CA SER A 319 21.34 -31.04 -18.59
C SER A 319 22.76 -31.23 -18.09
N PHE A 320 22.99 -32.34 -17.39
CA PHE A 320 24.32 -32.79 -16.99
C PHE A 320 25.15 -33.08 -18.26
N PRO A 321 26.45 -32.71 -18.35
CA PRO A 321 27.34 -32.29 -17.27
C PRO A 321 27.52 -30.77 -17.03
N LYS A 322 26.76 -29.85 -17.68
CA LYS A 322 26.64 -28.39 -17.38
C LYS A 322 26.14 -27.62 -18.61
N LYS A 323 24.93 -27.92 -19.09
CA LYS A 323 24.27 -27.05 -20.08
C LYS A 323 22.99 -26.51 -19.45
N LEU A 324 23.11 -25.29 -18.89
CA LEU A 324 21.97 -24.45 -18.57
C LEU A 324 21.37 -23.98 -19.90
N ARG A 325 20.07 -24.18 -20.07
CA ARG A 325 19.32 -23.77 -21.25
C ARG A 325 18.14 -22.92 -20.81
N PRO A 326 18.34 -21.61 -20.64
CA PRO A 326 17.23 -20.70 -20.38
C PRO A 326 16.26 -20.70 -21.55
N GLN A 327 14.98 -20.91 -21.24
CA GLN A 327 13.87 -20.68 -22.14
C GLN A 327 13.10 -19.48 -21.61
N VAL A 328 13.03 -18.43 -22.41
CA VAL A 328 12.37 -17.18 -22.04
C VAL A 328 11.59 -16.64 -23.24
N CYS A 329 10.47 -15.98 -23.00
CA CYS A 329 9.73 -15.34 -24.08
C CYS A 329 10.59 -14.22 -24.68
N ILE A 330 10.95 -14.39 -25.95
CA ILE A 330 11.82 -13.45 -26.68
C ILE A 330 11.04 -12.37 -27.44
N GLN A 331 9.74 -12.21 -27.14
CA GLN A 331 8.86 -11.22 -27.77
C GLN A 331 8.84 -11.29 -29.32
N CYS A 332 9.01 -12.47 -29.92
CA CYS A 332 9.21 -12.62 -31.37
C CYS A 332 7.97 -12.41 -32.26
N GLY A 333 6.78 -12.19 -31.70
CA GLY A 333 5.57 -11.91 -32.49
C GLY A 333 4.88 -13.11 -33.17
N LYS A 334 5.52 -14.29 -33.32
CA LYS A 334 4.91 -15.46 -34.01
C LYS A 334 3.53 -15.90 -33.50
N CYS A 335 3.22 -15.63 -32.23
CA CYS A 335 1.91 -15.90 -31.65
C CYS A 335 0.82 -14.94 -32.15
N ILE A 336 1.16 -13.71 -32.55
CA ILE A 336 0.26 -12.75 -33.19
C ILE A 336 -0.19 -13.31 -34.54
N GLU A 337 0.77 -13.71 -35.39
CA GLU A 337 0.54 -14.18 -36.76
C GLU A 337 -0.44 -15.36 -36.83
N ILE A 338 -0.43 -16.23 -35.81
CA ILE A 338 -1.22 -17.47 -35.81
C ILE A 338 -2.54 -17.35 -35.05
N CYS A 339 -2.80 -16.24 -34.35
CA CYS A 339 -3.98 -16.08 -33.50
C CYS A 339 -5.25 -15.89 -34.35
N PRO A 340 -6.23 -16.82 -34.32
CA PRO A 340 -7.39 -16.76 -35.20
C PRO A 340 -8.35 -15.61 -34.88
N ASN A 341 -8.39 -15.18 -33.61
CA ASN A 341 -9.27 -14.12 -33.14
C ASN A 341 -8.56 -12.76 -32.99
N SER A 342 -7.29 -12.67 -33.43
CA SER A 342 -6.46 -11.48 -33.25
C SER A 342 -6.41 -10.97 -31.79
N ALA A 343 -6.48 -11.91 -30.84
CA ALA A 343 -6.47 -11.61 -29.41
C ALA A 343 -5.08 -11.18 -28.92
N ILE A 344 -4.01 -11.52 -29.63
CA ILE A 344 -2.63 -11.18 -29.26
C ILE A 344 -2.15 -10.02 -30.13
N LYS A 345 -1.65 -8.95 -29.50
CA LYS A 345 -1.16 -7.74 -30.17
C LYS A 345 0.09 -7.21 -29.47
N ILE A 346 0.78 -6.26 -30.11
CA ILE A 346 1.82 -5.47 -29.44
C ILE A 346 1.13 -4.29 -28.75
N ASP A 347 1.43 -4.08 -27.47
CA ASP A 347 0.96 -2.91 -26.72
C ASP A 347 1.57 -1.63 -27.32
N PRO A 348 0.76 -0.60 -27.65
CA PRO A 348 1.25 0.62 -28.27
C PRO A 348 2.03 1.54 -27.32
N THR A 349 1.96 1.31 -26.01
CA THR A 349 2.60 2.12 -24.97
C THR A 349 3.94 1.54 -24.53
N ASP A 350 3.98 0.23 -24.28
CA ASP A 350 5.12 -0.47 -23.68
C ASP A 350 5.72 -1.55 -24.61
N HIS A 351 5.29 -1.59 -25.87
CA HIS A 351 5.90 -2.39 -26.95
C HIS A 351 6.12 -3.89 -26.66
N HIS A 352 5.31 -4.47 -25.78
CA HIS A 352 5.34 -5.89 -25.44
C HIS A 352 4.14 -6.64 -26.00
N LEU A 353 4.21 -7.97 -26.05
CA LEU A 353 3.09 -8.82 -26.46
C LEU A 353 2.02 -8.84 -25.37
N MET A 354 0.81 -8.41 -25.70
CA MET A 354 -0.36 -8.41 -24.84
C MET A 354 -1.45 -9.33 -25.41
N ILE A 355 -2.15 -10.05 -24.53
CA ILE A 355 -3.36 -10.81 -24.88
C ILE A 355 -4.58 -10.06 -24.38
N ASN A 356 -5.52 -9.78 -25.28
CA ASN A 356 -6.86 -9.31 -24.92
C ASN A 356 -7.70 -10.50 -24.43
N PRO A 357 -8.11 -10.53 -23.15
CA PRO A 357 -8.88 -11.64 -22.57
C PRO A 357 -10.28 -11.77 -23.14
N GLU A 358 -10.89 -10.71 -23.65
CA GLU A 358 -12.25 -10.74 -24.21
C GLU A 358 -12.28 -11.36 -25.61
N LEU A 359 -11.16 -11.31 -26.33
CA LEU A 359 -11.03 -11.90 -27.68
C LEU A 359 -10.45 -13.32 -27.65
N CYS A 360 -9.77 -13.69 -26.56
CA CYS A 360 -9.14 -14.99 -26.42
C CYS A 360 -10.18 -16.05 -26.01
N ASP A 361 -10.58 -16.89 -26.96
CA ASP A 361 -11.54 -17.97 -26.75
C ASP A 361 -10.88 -19.33 -26.50
N LEU A 362 -9.57 -19.40 -26.24
CA LEU A 362 -8.82 -20.65 -26.13
C LEU A 362 -8.91 -21.57 -27.36
N CYS A 363 -8.87 -20.97 -28.56
CA CYS A 363 -8.95 -21.68 -29.84
C CYS A 363 -10.19 -22.58 -29.90
N GLY A 364 -11.37 -22.00 -29.62
CA GLY A 364 -12.66 -22.70 -29.58
C GLY A 364 -12.99 -23.38 -28.26
N ASN A 365 -12.65 -22.75 -27.13
CA ASN A 365 -12.89 -23.20 -25.75
C ASN A 365 -12.30 -24.59 -25.44
N SER A 366 -11.15 -24.93 -26.05
CA SER A 366 -10.50 -26.21 -25.83
C SER A 366 -9.90 -26.32 -24.42
N GLU A 367 -10.10 -27.46 -23.76
CA GLU A 367 -9.41 -27.84 -22.52
C GLU A 367 -8.06 -28.54 -22.78
N ASP A 368 -7.72 -28.76 -24.05
CA ASP A 368 -6.45 -29.33 -24.48
C ASP A 368 -5.56 -28.23 -25.04
N ALA A 369 -4.48 -27.93 -24.31
CA ALA A 369 -3.54 -26.89 -24.69
C ALA A 369 -2.68 -27.24 -25.90
N SER A 370 -2.58 -28.51 -26.27
CA SER A 370 -1.93 -28.90 -27.52
C SER A 370 -2.67 -28.34 -28.75
N LYS A 371 -3.92 -27.90 -28.59
CA LYS A 371 -4.70 -27.25 -29.65
C LYS A 371 -4.50 -25.73 -29.71
N PHE A 372 -3.83 -25.13 -28.74
CA PHE A 372 -3.61 -23.69 -28.71
C PHE A 372 -2.52 -23.29 -29.70
N LYS A 373 -2.91 -22.58 -30.76
CA LYS A 373 -1.99 -22.20 -31.84
C LYS A 373 -0.79 -21.37 -31.35
N CYS A 374 -1.01 -20.48 -30.38
CA CYS A 374 0.08 -19.68 -29.77
C CYS A 374 1.08 -20.54 -28.97
N VAL A 375 0.63 -21.61 -28.34
CA VAL A 375 1.49 -22.57 -27.63
C VAL A 375 2.32 -23.37 -28.64
N LEU A 376 1.67 -23.89 -29.68
CA LEU A 376 2.33 -24.71 -30.72
C LEU A 376 3.40 -23.94 -31.50
N THR A 377 3.16 -22.66 -31.81
CA THR A 377 4.10 -21.84 -32.60
C THR A 377 5.30 -21.34 -31.79
N CYS A 378 5.21 -21.36 -30.45
CA CYS A 378 6.21 -20.74 -29.58
C CYS A 378 7.60 -21.43 -29.75
N PRO A 379 8.61 -20.75 -30.33
CA PRO A 379 9.90 -21.37 -30.59
C PRO A 379 10.67 -21.71 -29.31
N LYS A 380 10.31 -21.06 -28.19
CA LYS A 380 10.91 -21.25 -26.88
C LYS A 380 10.10 -22.18 -25.97
N LYS A 381 8.89 -22.59 -26.40
CA LYS A 381 7.98 -23.46 -25.63
C LYS A 381 7.63 -22.94 -24.23
N VAL A 382 7.61 -21.62 -24.07
CA VAL A 382 7.34 -20.89 -22.82
C VAL A 382 5.94 -20.28 -22.75
N ILE A 383 5.17 -20.27 -23.85
CA ILE A 383 3.76 -19.89 -23.77
C ILE A 383 3.03 -21.05 -23.11
N LYS A 384 2.51 -20.81 -21.92
CA LYS A 384 1.89 -21.86 -21.13
C LYS A 384 0.38 -21.64 -20.94
N PRO A 385 -0.42 -22.70 -21.11
CA PRO A 385 -1.85 -22.67 -20.85
C PRO A 385 -2.12 -22.74 -19.34
N PRO A 386 -3.28 -22.31 -18.87
CA PRO A 386 -3.68 -22.50 -17.48
C PRO A 386 -4.50 -23.77 -17.29
N LEU A 387 -3.99 -24.91 -17.74
CA LEU A 387 -4.69 -26.17 -17.56
C LEU A 387 -4.64 -26.57 -16.07
N GLY A 388 -5.81 -26.57 -15.41
CA GLY A 388 -5.97 -27.00 -14.02
C GLY A 388 -6.13 -25.88 -12.98
N VAL A 389 -6.03 -24.61 -13.38
CA VAL A 389 -6.21 -23.47 -12.45
C VAL A 389 -7.71 -23.19 -12.27
N LYS A 390 -8.25 -23.49 -11.07
CA LYS A 390 -9.61 -23.08 -10.70
C LYS A 390 -9.66 -21.55 -10.63
N LYS A 391 -10.73 -20.94 -11.15
CA LYS A 391 -10.99 -19.50 -10.95
C LYS A 391 -10.90 -19.20 -9.45
N ASN A 392 -10.11 -18.20 -9.09
CA ASN A 392 -10.00 -17.71 -7.72
C ASN A 392 -9.91 -16.17 -7.75
N GLN A 393 -9.81 -15.55 -6.57
CA GLN A 393 -9.78 -14.09 -6.45
C GLN A 393 -8.58 -13.41 -7.16
N TYR A 394 -7.54 -14.15 -7.52
CA TYR A 394 -6.34 -13.68 -8.22
C TYR A 394 -6.30 -14.11 -9.70
N TYR A 395 -7.09 -15.11 -10.08
CA TYR A 395 -7.06 -15.77 -11.38
C TYR A 395 -8.44 -15.75 -12.05
N ASN A 396 -8.74 -14.66 -12.77
CA ASN A 396 -10.07 -14.45 -13.37
C ASN A 396 -10.16 -14.88 -14.85
N ASN A 397 -9.04 -14.85 -15.57
CA ASN A 397 -8.99 -15.09 -17.02
C ASN A 397 -8.15 -16.33 -17.33
N ARG A 398 -8.77 -17.38 -17.85
CA ARG A 398 -8.13 -18.66 -18.24
C ARG A 398 -7.25 -18.52 -19.50
N ILE A 399 -6.54 -17.41 -19.69
CA ILE A 399 -5.77 -17.16 -20.91
C ILE A 399 -4.32 -17.69 -20.81
N PRO A 400 -3.68 -18.05 -21.94
CA PRO A 400 -2.27 -18.45 -21.93
C PRO A 400 -1.36 -17.31 -21.45
N LEU A 401 -0.27 -17.64 -20.76
CA LEU A 401 0.71 -16.65 -20.33
C LEU A 401 1.74 -16.39 -21.43
N ILE A 402 1.86 -15.13 -21.81
CA ILE A 402 2.96 -14.57 -22.60
C ILE A 402 3.61 -13.51 -21.70
N CYS A 403 4.94 -13.41 -21.72
CA CYS A 403 5.63 -12.37 -20.94
C CYS A 403 5.09 -10.99 -21.33
N ASP A 404 4.55 -10.28 -20.36
CA ASP A 404 4.03 -8.92 -20.44
C ASP A 404 4.96 -7.93 -19.69
N PHE A 405 6.18 -8.39 -19.37
CA PHE A 405 7.14 -7.71 -18.49
C PHE A 405 6.58 -7.33 -17.12
N CYS A 406 5.53 -8.00 -16.66
CA CYS A 406 4.77 -7.63 -15.45
C CYS A 406 4.37 -6.15 -15.46
N GLY A 407 4.01 -5.63 -16.65
CA GLY A 407 3.69 -4.21 -16.84
C GLY A 407 4.91 -3.29 -16.80
N GLY A 408 6.12 -3.76 -17.11
CA GLY A 408 7.34 -2.94 -17.13
C GLY A 408 8.21 -3.04 -15.87
N CYS A 409 7.87 -3.92 -14.93
CA CYS A 409 8.75 -4.29 -13.82
C CYS A 409 8.75 -5.82 -13.64
N PRO A 410 9.56 -6.55 -14.43
CA PRO A 410 9.51 -8.00 -14.42
C PRO A 410 9.94 -8.59 -13.07
N GLU A 411 9.03 -9.23 -12.36
CA GLU A 411 9.32 -9.90 -11.08
C GLU A 411 10.46 -10.94 -11.20
N CYS A 412 10.60 -11.57 -12.36
CA CYS A 412 11.72 -12.48 -12.60
C CYS A 412 13.10 -11.81 -12.55
N ILE A 413 13.20 -10.50 -12.84
CA ILE A 413 14.42 -9.70 -12.67
C ILE A 413 14.60 -9.35 -11.20
N GLU A 414 13.58 -8.76 -10.58
CA GLU A 414 13.61 -8.30 -9.17
C GLU A 414 13.99 -9.43 -8.21
N TRP A 415 13.47 -10.64 -8.44
CA TRP A 415 13.72 -11.79 -7.58
C TRP A 415 14.95 -12.61 -7.97
N CYS A 416 15.72 -12.21 -8.99
CA CYS A 416 16.92 -12.93 -9.38
C CYS A 416 18.07 -12.65 -8.39
N PRO A 417 18.46 -13.60 -7.53
CA PRO A 417 19.47 -13.32 -6.48
C PRO A 417 20.87 -13.07 -7.03
N ASN A 418 21.11 -13.45 -8.30
CA ASN A 418 22.40 -13.30 -8.96
C ASN A 418 22.38 -12.20 -10.02
N GLU A 419 21.29 -11.43 -10.15
CA GLU A 419 21.14 -10.34 -11.14
C GLU A 419 21.51 -10.83 -12.56
N ALA A 420 21.01 -12.02 -12.90
CA ALA A 420 21.33 -12.71 -14.14
C ALA A 420 20.34 -12.41 -15.27
N ILE A 421 19.34 -11.55 -15.05
CA ILE A 421 18.24 -11.31 -15.99
C ILE A 421 18.13 -9.81 -16.20
N ASP A 422 18.13 -9.38 -17.46
CA ASP A 422 18.01 -7.99 -17.88
C ASP A 422 16.95 -7.82 -18.97
N ILE A 423 16.44 -6.60 -19.14
CA ILE A 423 15.69 -6.20 -20.33
C ILE A 423 16.69 -5.70 -21.39
N LYS A 424 16.58 -6.19 -22.61
CA LYS A 424 17.37 -5.74 -23.76
C LYS A 424 16.46 -5.34 -24.91
N GLU A 425 16.84 -4.31 -25.64
CA GLU A 425 16.18 -3.95 -26.89
C GLU A 425 16.20 -5.15 -27.86
N SER A 426 15.05 -5.37 -28.48
CA SER A 426 14.80 -6.42 -29.45
C SER A 426 14.52 -5.76 -30.80
N ARG A 427 15.23 -6.18 -31.84
CA ARG A 427 14.84 -5.82 -33.20
C ARG A 427 13.70 -6.77 -33.58
N PHE A 428 12.47 -6.27 -33.66
CA PHE A 428 11.45 -6.99 -34.42
C PHE A 428 11.97 -7.07 -35.85
N ASN A 429 12.32 -8.27 -36.30
CA ASN A 429 12.49 -8.50 -37.73
C ASN A 429 11.08 -8.46 -38.32
N ASN A 430 10.68 -7.30 -38.82
CA ASN A 430 9.61 -7.22 -39.82
C ASN A 430 10.16 -7.92 -41.07
N GLY A 431 10.00 -9.25 -41.12
CA GLY A 431 10.30 -10.08 -42.27
C GLY A 431 9.01 -10.51 -42.92
#